data_AF-A0A258I2V2-F1
#
_entry.id   AF-A0A258I2V2-F1
#
_cell.length_a   1.000
_cell.length_b   1.000
_cell.length_c   1.000
_cell.angle_alpha   90.00
_cell.angle_beta   90.00
_cell.angle_gamma   90.00
#
_symmetry.space_group_name_H-M   'P 1'
#
loop_
_entity.id
_entity.type
_entity.pdbx_description
1 polymer ?
#
loop_
_entity_poly.entity_id
_entity_poly.type
_entity_poly.pdbx_seq_one_letter_code
_entity_poly.pdbx_strand_id
1 'polypeptide(L)'
;MVAKQALAAHDTANENGIPDQDALGLTALAEGVLARDFRPRVATVRRLAEAVIALQGDIAELKKAAKKPAKTKTKATGGKSAKDGGKKKRKLAKIPGQKGK
;
A
#
# COMPACT_ATOMS: atom_id res chain seq x y z
N MET A 1 13.67 -35.93 -6.89
CA MET A 1 13.36 -35.12 -8.09
C MET A 1 11.84 -34.96 -8.17
N VAL A 2 11.28 -33.89 -7.60
CA VAL A 2 9.83 -33.64 -7.58
C VAL A 2 9.61 -32.16 -7.90
N ALA A 3 9.66 -31.80 -9.18
CA ALA A 3 9.37 -30.44 -9.64
C ALA A 3 9.06 -30.44 -11.15
N LYS A 4 8.12 -31.29 -11.60
CA LYS A 4 7.71 -31.30 -13.01
C LYS A 4 6.23 -31.64 -13.21
N GLN A 5 5.37 -31.19 -12.29
CA GLN A 5 3.94 -31.52 -12.33
C GLN A 5 3.03 -30.31 -12.09
N ALA A 6 3.52 -29.09 -12.31
CA ALA A 6 2.72 -27.86 -12.21
C ALA A 6 2.54 -27.12 -13.54
N LEU A 7 3.07 -27.64 -14.66
CA LEU A 7 3.02 -26.97 -15.97
C LEU A 7 1.96 -27.54 -16.93
N ALA A 8 1.18 -28.54 -16.50
CA ALA A 8 0.31 -29.32 -17.39
C ALA A 8 -1.20 -29.14 -17.11
N ALA A 9 -1.60 -27.96 -16.61
CA ALA A 9 -3.01 -27.67 -16.30
C ALA A 9 -3.58 -26.47 -17.08
N HIS A 10 -2.89 -25.98 -18.12
CA HIS A 10 -3.37 -24.86 -18.94
C HIS A 10 -3.88 -25.26 -20.34
N ASP A 11 -3.77 -26.53 -20.73
CA ASP A 11 -4.20 -27.03 -22.06
C ASP A 11 -5.60 -27.66 -22.06
N THR A 12 -6.52 -27.16 -21.23
CA THR A 12 -7.90 -27.66 -21.23
C THR A 12 -8.91 -26.53 -21.20
N ALA A 13 -9.02 -25.78 -22.30
CA ALA A 13 -10.31 -25.17 -22.67
C ALA A 13 -10.38 -24.80 -24.16
N ASN A 14 -11.24 -25.54 -24.85
CA ASN A 14 -12.02 -25.16 -26.04
C ASN A 14 -11.37 -25.42 -27.43
N GLU A 15 -11.87 -26.48 -28.07
CA GLU A 15 -11.58 -26.97 -29.43
C GLU A 15 -12.01 -26.00 -30.57
N ASN A 16 -12.07 -24.69 -30.30
CA ASN A 16 -12.54 -23.67 -31.24
C ASN A 16 -11.59 -22.45 -31.31
N GLY A 17 -10.29 -22.60 -31.06
CA GLY A 17 -9.30 -21.54 -31.30
C GLY A 17 -9.51 -20.20 -30.55
N ILE A 18 -10.55 -20.10 -29.71
CA ILE A 18 -10.86 -18.93 -28.89
C ILE A 18 -10.37 -19.25 -27.48
N PRO A 19 -9.32 -18.55 -27.00
CA PRO A 19 -8.79 -18.78 -25.67
C PRO A 19 -9.87 -18.47 -24.61
N ASP A 20 -9.96 -19.34 -23.61
CA ASP A 20 -10.85 -19.12 -22.47
C ASP A 20 -10.34 -17.94 -21.62
N GLN A 21 -11.02 -16.80 -21.74
CA GLN A 21 -10.66 -15.55 -21.05
C GLN A 21 -10.81 -15.65 -19.53
N ASP A 22 -11.67 -16.55 -19.03
CA ASP A 22 -11.93 -16.67 -17.59
C ASP A 22 -10.82 -17.50 -16.91
N ALA A 23 -10.23 -18.45 -17.64
CA ALA A 23 -9.06 -19.22 -17.21
C ALA A 23 -7.75 -18.39 -17.20
N LEU A 24 -7.70 -17.25 -17.90
CA LEU A 24 -6.51 -16.40 -17.93
C LEU A 24 -6.31 -15.63 -16.62
N GLY A 25 -5.04 -15.52 -16.22
CA GLY A 25 -4.61 -14.59 -15.17
C GLY A 25 -4.75 -13.13 -15.64
N LEU A 26 -4.88 -12.19 -14.70
CA LEU A 26 -5.14 -10.77 -15.00
C LEU A 26 -4.11 -10.13 -15.94
N THR A 27 -2.83 -10.51 -15.82
CA THR A 27 -1.74 -10.01 -16.67
C THR A 27 -1.85 -10.52 -18.11
N ALA A 28 -1.93 -11.85 -18.29
CA ALA A 28 -2.11 -12.47 -19.60
C ALA A 28 -3.42 -12.01 -20.28
N LEU A 29 -4.47 -11.80 -19.48
CA LEU A 29 -5.72 -11.24 -19.95
C LEU A 29 -5.55 -9.80 -20.47
N ALA A 30 -4.85 -8.94 -19.72
CA ALA A 30 -4.58 -7.57 -20.15
C ALA A 30 -3.71 -7.52 -21.41
N GLU A 31 -2.68 -8.36 -21.48
CA GLU A 31 -1.80 -8.48 -22.65
C GLU A 31 -2.57 -8.90 -23.90
N GLY A 32 -3.40 -9.95 -23.81
CA GLY A 32 -4.22 -10.40 -24.94
C GLY A 32 -5.28 -9.38 -25.38
N VAL A 33 -5.85 -8.60 -24.45
CA VAL A 33 -6.74 -7.48 -24.80
C VAL A 33 -5.99 -6.37 -25.53
N LEU A 34 -4.77 -6.04 -25.09
CA LEU A 34 -3.95 -4.99 -25.70
C LEU A 34 -3.45 -5.40 -27.09
N ALA A 35 -3.01 -6.66 -27.23
CA ALA A 35 -2.58 -7.27 -28.49
C ALA A 35 -3.75 -7.52 -29.46
N ARG A 36 -4.99 -7.42 -28.97
CA ARG A 36 -6.23 -7.71 -29.73
C ARG A 36 -6.32 -9.17 -30.19
N ASP A 37 -5.70 -10.09 -29.45
CA ASP A 37 -5.74 -11.52 -29.74
C ASP A 37 -7.16 -12.10 -29.60
N PHE A 38 -8.01 -11.43 -28.81
CA PHE A 38 -9.42 -11.77 -28.66
C PHE A 38 -10.27 -10.53 -28.43
N ARG A 39 -11.58 -10.67 -28.70
CA ARG A 39 -12.56 -9.63 -28.35
C ARG A 39 -12.93 -9.76 -26.87
N PRO A 40 -12.68 -8.73 -26.04
CA PRO A 40 -13.00 -8.80 -24.63
C PRO A 40 -14.51 -8.84 -24.41
N ARG A 41 -14.96 -9.75 -23.53
CA ARG A 41 -16.35 -9.80 -23.06
C ARG A 41 -16.57 -8.75 -21.97
N VAL A 42 -17.82 -8.39 -21.71
CA VAL A 42 -18.17 -7.44 -20.65
C VAL A 42 -17.65 -7.89 -19.28
N ALA A 43 -17.74 -9.19 -18.97
CA ALA A 43 -17.22 -9.76 -17.72
C ALA A 43 -15.71 -9.56 -17.58
N THR A 44 -14.96 -9.80 -18.66
CA THR A 44 -13.52 -9.59 -18.76
C THR A 44 -13.12 -8.15 -18.46
N VAL A 45 -13.85 -7.18 -19.04
CA VAL A 45 -13.61 -5.76 -18.81
C VAL A 45 -13.90 -5.37 -17.36
N ARG A 46 -15.00 -5.86 -16.78
CA ARG A 46 -15.33 -5.61 -15.37
C ARG A 46 -14.25 -6.13 -14.44
N ARG A 47 -13.81 -7.38 -14.64
CA ARG A 47 -12.74 -8.01 -13.87
C ARG A 47 -11.43 -7.22 -13.97
N LEU A 48 -11.05 -6.76 -15.15
CA LEU A 48 -9.87 -5.91 -15.34
C LEU A 48 -10.02 -4.56 -14.63
N ALA A 49 -11.20 -3.93 -14.73
CA ALA A 49 -11.46 -2.64 -14.07
C ALA A 49 -11.37 -2.76 -12.54
N GLU A 50 -11.95 -3.83 -11.97
CA GLU A 50 -11.88 -4.12 -10.53
C GLU A 50 -10.42 -4.30 -10.09
N ALA A 51 -9.63 -5.06 -10.85
CA ALA A 51 -8.21 -5.24 -10.56
C ALA A 51 -7.42 -3.92 -10.61
N VAL A 52 -7.71 -3.05 -11.57
CA VAL A 52 -7.06 -1.73 -11.69
C VAL A 52 -7.44 -0.83 -10.52
N ILE A 53 -8.71 -0.83 -10.10
CA ILE A 53 -9.17 -0.06 -8.94
C ILE A 53 -8.49 -0.56 -7.66
N ALA A 54 -8.41 -1.87 -7.47
CA ALA A 54 -7.71 -2.48 -6.33
C ALA A 54 -6.23 -2.06 -6.29
N LEU A 55 -5.52 -2.17 -7.43
CA LEU A 55 -4.12 -1.77 -7.53
C LEU A 55 -3.90 -0.27 -7.22
N GLN A 56 -4.80 0.60 -7.67
CA GLN A 56 -4.73 2.03 -7.35
C GLN A 56 -4.96 2.30 -5.86
N GLY A 57 -5.87 1.56 -5.22
CA GLY A 57 -6.08 1.57 -3.78
C GLY A 57 -4.80 1.23 -3.02
N ASP A 58 -4.15 0.12 -3.40
CA ASP A 58 -2.91 -0.35 -2.79
C ASP A 58 -1.77 0.65 -2.97
N ILE A 59 -1.60 1.21 -4.17
CA ILE A 59 -0.59 2.23 -4.45
C ILE A 59 -0.86 3.50 -3.63
N ALA A 60 -2.12 3.91 -3.49
CA ALA A 60 -2.49 5.06 -2.69
C ALA A 60 -2.22 4.82 -1.19
N GLU A 61 -2.45 3.61 -0.69
CA GLU A 61 -2.13 3.22 0.67
C GLU A 61 -0.62 3.19 0.91
N LEU A 62 0.16 2.58 0.01
CA LEU A 62 1.62 2.56 0.06
C LEU A 62 2.22 3.98 0.04
N LYS A 63 1.68 4.87 -0.80
CA LYS A 63 2.10 6.29 -0.84
C LYS A 63 1.73 7.04 0.45
N LYS A 64 0.60 6.73 1.09
CA LYS A 64 0.22 7.30 2.39
C LYS A 64 1.06 6.74 3.53
N ALA A 65 1.41 5.46 3.48
CA ALA A 65 2.29 4.79 4.45
C ALA A 65 3.72 5.35 4.38
N ALA A 66 4.24 5.61 3.18
CA ALA A 66 5.56 6.23 2.99
C ALA A 66 5.65 7.67 3.52
N LYS A 67 4.51 8.37 3.68
CA LYS A 67 4.44 9.72 4.27
C LYS A 67 4.20 9.74 5.78
N LYS A 68 3.90 8.61 6.42
CA LYS A 68 3.84 8.56 7.88
C LYS A 68 5.28 8.48 8.39
N PRO A 69 5.81 9.51 9.09
CA PRO A 69 7.09 9.35 9.76
C PRO A 69 6.93 8.17 10.71
N ALA A 70 7.85 7.23 10.63
CA ALA A 70 8.00 6.18 11.63
C ALA A 70 8.12 6.89 12.99
N LYS A 71 7.01 6.97 13.72
CA LYS A 71 7.04 7.31 15.14
C LYS A 71 7.76 6.14 15.78
N THR A 72 9.07 6.33 15.94
CA THR A 72 9.96 5.63 16.84
C THR A 72 9.20 5.32 18.13
N LYS A 73 8.77 4.06 18.27
CA LYS A 73 8.41 3.49 19.56
C LYS A 73 9.71 3.15 20.29
N THR A 74 10.54 4.16 20.57
CA THR A 74 11.51 4.08 21.66
C THR A 74 10.80 4.58 22.90
N LYS A 75 10.26 3.61 23.64
CA LYS A 75 9.81 3.76 25.02
C LYS A 75 11.03 4.14 25.86
N ALA A 76 11.37 5.43 25.90
CA ALA A 76 12.38 5.98 26.79
C ALA A 76 11.67 6.72 27.94
N THR A 77 11.56 6.01 29.04
CA THR A 77 11.27 6.53 30.37
C THR A 77 12.29 7.62 30.74
N GLY A 78 11.78 8.80 31.10
CA GLY A 78 12.38 9.64 32.13
C GLY A 78 13.41 10.68 31.70
N GLY A 79 13.13 11.93 32.05
CA GLY A 79 14.16 12.76 32.69
C GLY A 79 14.61 14.02 31.94
N LYS A 80 14.01 15.14 32.34
CA LYS A 80 14.68 16.41 32.70
C LYS A 80 15.68 17.07 31.72
N SER A 81 15.29 18.30 31.39
CA SER A 81 16.07 19.56 31.40
C SER A 81 16.78 20.05 30.12
N ALA A 82 16.12 21.05 29.52
CA ALA A 82 16.60 22.41 29.28
C ALA A 82 17.90 22.65 28.50
N LYS A 83 17.76 23.37 27.37
CA LYS A 83 18.68 24.48 27.04
C LYS A 83 18.04 25.44 26.04
N ASP A 84 17.31 26.44 26.55
CA ASP A 84 16.85 27.59 25.78
C ASP A 84 17.75 28.79 26.13
N GLY A 85 18.53 29.24 25.15
CA GLY A 85 19.52 30.31 25.27
C GLY A 85 18.99 31.61 24.69
N GLY A 86 18.13 32.31 25.43
CA GLY A 86 17.64 33.64 25.05
C GLY A 86 17.60 34.58 26.24
N LYS A 87 18.39 35.67 26.18
CA LYS A 87 18.45 36.74 27.21
C LYS A 87 17.06 37.36 27.45
N LYS A 88 16.30 36.83 28.41
CA LYS A 88 15.22 37.54 29.09
C LYS A 88 15.52 37.51 30.58
N LYS A 89 15.40 38.66 31.25
CA LYS A 89 15.57 38.79 32.71
C LYS A 89 14.66 37.76 33.39
N ARG A 90 15.23 36.63 33.81
CA ARG A 90 14.49 35.53 34.46
C ARG A 90 14.02 36.06 35.81
N LYS A 91 12.74 36.43 35.91
CA LYS A 91 12.11 36.72 37.20
C LYS A 91 12.19 35.45 38.04
N LEU A 92 12.62 35.57 39.30
CA LEU A 92 12.63 34.46 40.24
C LEU A 92 11.22 33.85 40.26
N ALA A 93 11.12 32.52 40.05
CA ALA A 93 9.83 31.86 39.97
C ALA A 93 9.05 32.10 41.27
N LYS A 94 7.77 32.44 41.14
CA LYS A 94 6.93 32.72 42.30
C LYS A 94 6.63 31.42 43.05
N ILE A 95 6.90 31.42 44.36
CA ILE A 95 6.64 30.26 45.21
C ILE A 95 5.13 30.19 45.47
N PRO A 96 4.47 29.05 45.21
CA PRO A 96 3.05 28.87 45.51
C PRO A 96 2.77 29.18 46.99
N GLY A 97 1.78 30.02 47.27
CA GLY A 97 1.40 30.45 48.63
C GLY A 97 1.91 31.83 49.05
N GLN A 98 2.88 32.44 48.35
CA GLN A 98 3.28 33.83 48.61
C GLN A 98 2.40 34.82 47.84
N LYS A 99 1.47 35.48 48.54
CA LYS A 99 0.84 36.71 48.04
C LYS A 99 1.92 37.81 48.01
N GLY A 100 2.11 38.42 46.85
CA GLY A 100 2.96 39.61 46.76
C GLY A 100 2.27 40.73 47.52
N LYS A 101 3.04 41.52 48.29
CA LYS A 101 2.54 42.78 48.82
C LYS A 101 2.12 43.70 47.68
#